data_AF-A0A1H4FSA3-F1
#
_entry.id   AF-A0A1H4FSA3-F1
#
_cell.length_a   1.000
_cell.length_b   1.000
_cell.length_c   1.000
_cell.angle_alpha   90.00
_cell.angle_beta   90.00
_cell.angle_gamma   90.00
#
_symmetry.space_group_name_H-M   'P 1'
#
loop_
_entity.id
_entity.type
_entity.pdbx_description
1 polymer ?
#
loop_
_entity_poly.entity_id
_entity_poly.type
_entity_poly.pdbx_seq_one_letter_code
_entity_poly.pdbx_strand_id
1 'polypeptide(L)'
;METLITIIAVAFLIGFLAKRLMPAKGVDQITTSQLKDEMKQKKDKQFIDVRTPGEYKSNHIKGFNNLPLQQLGNQADQLNKEKPVYVICQSGGRSSAASRMLKKKGFEKVINVQGGMNAWRG
;
A
#
# COMPACT_ATOMS: atom_id res chain seq x y z
N MET A 1 -22.88 36.63 -7.75
CA MET A 1 -22.22 36.21 -6.48
C MET A 1 -22.43 34.72 -6.24
N GLU A 2 -23.66 34.21 -6.37
CA GLU A 2 -23.99 32.78 -6.18
C GLU A 2 -23.24 31.84 -7.14
N THR A 3 -23.15 32.18 -8.44
CA THR A 3 -22.44 31.35 -9.44
C THR A 3 -20.95 31.17 -9.11
N LEU A 4 -20.31 32.20 -8.54
CA LEU A 4 -18.90 32.14 -8.14
C LEU A 4 -18.68 31.22 -6.93
N ILE A 5 -19.58 31.28 -5.94
CA ILE A 5 -19.57 30.40 -4.76
C ILE A 5 -19.77 28.95 -5.19
N THR A 6 -20.70 28.68 -6.10
CA THR A 6 -20.96 27.33 -6.63
C THR A 6 -19.74 26.78 -7.37
N ILE A 7 -19.07 27.57 -8.21
CA ILE A 7 -17.85 27.15 -8.92
C ILE A 7 -16.73 26.81 -7.92
N ILE A 8 -16.54 27.62 -6.88
CA ILE A 8 -15.54 27.37 -5.84
C ILE A 8 -15.88 26.09 -5.06
N ALA A 9 -17.14 25.90 -4.68
CA ALA A 9 -17.59 24.70 -3.97
C ALA A 9 -17.41 23.44 -4.81
N VAL A 10 -17.75 23.48 -6.11
CA VAL A 10 -17.55 22.36 -7.04
C VAL A 10 -16.07 22.09 -7.27
N ALA A 11 -15.24 23.12 -7.48
CA ALA A 11 -13.80 22.96 -7.63
C ALA A 11 -13.15 22.36 -6.37
N PHE A 12 -13.60 22.78 -5.18
CA PHE A 12 -13.16 22.22 -3.91
C PHE A 12 -13.60 20.76 -3.75
N LEU A 13 -14.84 20.44 -4.11
CA LEU A 13 -15.37 19.07 -4.08
C LEU A 13 -14.60 18.15 -5.03
N ILE A 14 -14.34 18.61 -6.26
CA ILE A 14 -13.55 17.89 -7.27
C ILE A 14 -12.11 17.69 -6.76
N GLY A 15 -11.47 18.74 -6.24
CA GLY A 15 -10.13 18.67 -5.67
C GLY A 15 -10.04 17.72 -4.47
N PHE A 16 -11.05 17.73 -3.60
CA PHE A 16 -11.17 16.82 -2.46
C PHE A 16 -11.34 15.36 -2.90
N LEU A 17 -12.21 15.10 -3.88
CA LEU A 17 -12.42 13.77 -4.45
C LEU A 17 -11.17 13.25 -5.18
N ALA A 18 -10.52 14.10 -5.97
CA ALA A 18 -9.28 13.77 -6.68
C ALA A 18 -8.16 13.42 -5.71
N LYS A 19 -7.99 14.18 -4.62
CA LYS A 19 -6.99 13.92 -3.58
C LYS A 19 -7.18 12.57 -2.88
N ARG A 20 -8.41 12.07 -2.85
CA ARG A 20 -8.73 10.74 -2.28
C ARG A 20 -8.38 9.59 -3.22
N LEU A 21 -8.39 9.84 -4.53
CA LEU A 21 -8.16 8.83 -5.57
C LEU A 21 -6.70 8.76 -6.07
N MET A 22 -5.92 9.83 -5.89
CA MET A 22 -4.53 9.85 -6.34
C MET A 22 -3.60 8.98 -5.46
N PRO A 23 -2.70 8.17 -6.07
CA PRO A 23 -1.72 7.40 -5.32
C PRO A 23 -0.77 8.34 -4.57
N ALA A 24 -0.26 7.88 -3.44
CA ALA A 24 0.71 8.66 -2.67
C ALA A 24 1.95 8.93 -3.52
N LYS A 25 2.39 10.20 -3.60
CA LYS A 25 3.64 10.58 -4.27
C LYS A 25 4.78 9.65 -3.81
N GLY A 26 5.43 9.00 -4.77
CA GLY A 26 6.56 8.10 -4.54
C GLY A 26 6.22 6.67 -4.08
N VAL A 27 4.95 6.25 -4.15
CA VAL A 27 4.55 4.84 -3.93
C VAL A 27 4.07 4.23 -5.24
N ASP A 28 4.76 3.19 -5.69
CA ASP A 28 4.36 2.42 -6.86
C ASP A 28 3.10 1.61 -6.54
N GLN A 29 2.26 1.40 -7.56
CA GLN A 29 1.04 0.61 -7.43
C GLN A 29 1.13 -0.56 -8.40
N ILE A 30 0.85 -1.78 -7.90
CA ILE A 30 0.72 -2.96 -8.77
C ILE A 30 -0.58 -3.71 -8.47
N THR A 31 -1.05 -4.45 -9.46
CA THR A 31 -2.15 -5.40 -9.31
C THR A 31 -1.66 -6.72 -8.71
N THR A 32 -2.58 -7.56 -8.27
CA THR A 32 -2.28 -8.94 -7.81
C THR A 32 -1.73 -9.83 -8.92
N SER A 33 -2.12 -9.57 -10.17
CA SER A 33 -1.56 -10.26 -11.35
C SER A 33 -0.07 -9.93 -11.52
N GLN A 34 0.28 -8.64 -11.50
CA GLN A 34 1.68 -8.20 -11.56
C GLN A 34 2.49 -8.68 -10.35
N LEU A 35 1.89 -8.71 -9.15
CA LEU A 35 2.54 -9.26 -7.96
C LEU A 35 2.99 -10.71 -8.20
N LYS A 36 2.17 -11.55 -8.84
CA LYS A 36 2.51 -12.94 -9.12
C LYS A 36 3.75 -13.07 -10.00
N ASP A 37 3.92 -12.19 -10.97
CA ASP A 37 5.12 -12.18 -11.81
C ASP A 37 6.34 -11.61 -11.08
N GLU A 38 6.14 -10.58 -10.26
CA GLU A 38 7.19 -10.02 -9.41
C GLU A 38 7.74 -11.03 -8.41
N MET A 39 6.89 -11.92 -7.88
CA MET A 39 7.28 -12.98 -6.95
C MET A 39 8.11 -14.11 -7.60
N LYS A 40 8.03 -14.30 -8.93
CA LYS A 40 8.82 -15.31 -9.65
C LYS A 40 10.27 -14.86 -9.89
N GLN A 41 10.52 -13.55 -9.87
CA GLN A 41 11.84 -13.00 -10.15
C GLN A 41 12.79 -13.25 -8.97
N LYS A 42 14.01 -13.74 -9.24
CA LYS A 42 15.08 -13.89 -8.24
C LYS A 42 15.73 -12.54 -7.91
N LYS A 43 14.96 -11.65 -7.29
CA LYS A 43 15.44 -10.38 -6.74
C LYS A 43 15.20 -10.35 -5.25
N ASP A 44 16.10 -9.69 -4.53
CA ASP A 44 16.00 -9.50 -3.09
C ASP A 44 14.88 -8.48 -2.79
N LYS A 45 13.67 -9.02 -2.54
CA LYS A 45 12.42 -8.27 -2.36
C LYS A 45 11.84 -8.59 -1.00
N GLN A 46 11.22 -7.61 -0.37
CA GLN A 46 10.54 -7.78 0.91
C GLN A 46 9.04 -7.75 0.71
N PHE A 47 8.34 -8.79 1.13
CA PHE A 47 6.89 -8.89 1.01
C PHE A 47 6.25 -8.79 2.40
N ILE A 48 5.43 -7.78 2.62
CA ILE A 48 4.90 -7.42 3.94
C ILE A 48 3.37 -7.39 3.91
N ASP A 49 2.75 -8.20 4.76
CA ASP A 49 1.32 -8.18 5.01
C ASP A 49 1.03 -7.38 6.28
N VAL A 50 0.31 -6.26 6.12
CA VAL A 50 0.01 -5.33 7.22
C VAL A 50 -1.34 -5.59 7.88
N ARG A 51 -1.98 -6.72 7.58
CA ARG A 51 -3.18 -7.19 8.29
C ARG A 51 -2.87 -7.63 9.72
N THR A 52 -3.92 -7.88 10.50
CA THR A 52 -3.77 -8.42 11.84
C THR A 52 -3.17 -9.84 11.80
N PRO A 53 -2.52 -10.30 12.88
CA PRO A 53 -1.97 -11.65 12.94
C PRO A 53 -3.03 -12.74 12.75
N GLY A 54 -4.28 -12.51 13.19
CA GLY A 54 -5.38 -13.44 12.98
C GLY A 54 -5.76 -13.61 11.52
N GLU A 55 -5.91 -12.50 10.79
CA GLU A 55 -6.17 -12.51 9.34
C GLU A 55 -5.07 -13.21 8.56
N TYR A 56 -3.80 -12.93 8.91
CA TYR A 56 -2.64 -13.52 8.25
C TYR A 56 -2.52 -15.04 8.54
N LYS A 57 -2.75 -15.47 9.78
CA LYS A 57 -2.74 -16.89 10.16
C LYS A 57 -3.85 -17.69 9.48
N SER A 58 -5.02 -17.09 9.30
CA SER A 58 -6.15 -17.72 8.61
C SER A 58 -5.84 -18.00 7.13
N ASN A 59 -5.27 -17.03 6.43
CA ASN A 59 -4.80 -17.19 5.05
C ASN A 59 -3.80 -16.09 4.69
N HIS A 60 -2.69 -16.44 4.05
CA HIS A 60 -1.69 -15.50 3.57
C HIS A 60 -1.01 -15.99 2.30
N ILE A 61 -0.35 -15.07 1.60
CA ILE A 61 0.48 -15.39 0.44
C ILE A 61 1.84 -15.89 0.96
N LYS A 62 2.25 -17.08 0.53
CA LYS A 62 3.56 -17.64 0.88
C LYS A 62 4.69 -16.68 0.50
N GLY A 63 5.62 -16.45 1.43
CA GLY A 63 6.75 -15.52 1.25
C GLY A 63 6.49 -14.11 1.77
N PHE A 64 5.24 -13.75 2.10
CA PHE A 64 4.95 -12.53 2.85
C PHE A 64 5.23 -12.74 4.33
N ASN A 65 5.83 -11.75 4.99
CA ASN A 65 5.93 -11.68 6.45
C ASN A 65 4.84 -10.78 7.01
N ASN A 66 4.27 -11.13 8.16
CA ASN A 66 3.28 -10.28 8.81
C ASN A 66 3.95 -9.17 9.63
N LEU A 67 3.64 -7.91 9.29
CA LEU A 67 4.01 -6.75 10.08
C LEU A 67 2.79 -5.83 10.17
N PRO A 68 1.89 -6.04 11.16
CA PRO A 68 0.64 -5.31 11.30
C PRO A 68 0.83 -3.80 11.22
N LEU A 69 -0.12 -3.10 10.57
CA LEU A 69 -0.05 -1.65 10.37
C LEU A 69 0.20 -0.88 11.67
N GLN A 70 -0.38 -1.33 12.78
CA GLN A 70 -0.24 -0.72 14.10
C GLN A 70 1.20 -0.81 14.64
N GLN A 71 1.93 -1.86 14.28
CA GLN A 71 3.29 -2.12 14.73
C GLN A 71 4.33 -1.55 13.76
N LEU A 72 3.96 -1.32 12.50
CA LEU A 72 4.82 -0.81 11.44
C LEU A 72 5.57 0.47 11.83
N GLY A 73 4.95 1.37 12.60
CA GLY A 73 5.57 2.61 13.05
C GLY A 73 6.85 2.40 13.86
N ASN A 74 6.87 1.37 14.73
CA ASN A 74 7.98 1.10 15.65
C ASN A 74 8.90 0.00 15.12
N GLN A 75 8.41 -0.85 14.22
CA GLN A 75 9.14 -2.03 13.76
C GLN A 75 9.57 -1.95 12.30
N ALA A 76 9.30 -0.86 11.58
CA ALA A 76 9.76 -0.71 10.20
C ALA A 76 11.28 -0.79 10.05
N ASP A 77 12.06 -0.43 11.08
CA ASP A 77 13.53 -0.43 11.02
C ASP A 77 14.14 -1.84 10.93
N GLN A 78 13.36 -2.90 11.10
CA GLN A 78 13.80 -4.28 10.82
C GLN A 78 13.83 -4.60 9.30
N LEU A 79 13.23 -3.73 8.47
CA LEU A 79 13.23 -3.87 7.03
C LEU A 79 14.42 -3.11 6.43
N ASN A 80 14.93 -3.58 5.29
CA ASN A 80 16.01 -2.91 4.59
C ASN A 80 15.43 -1.79 3.71
N LYS A 81 15.93 -0.56 3.89
CA LYS A 81 15.42 0.63 3.18
C LYS A 81 15.79 0.68 1.69
N GLU A 82 16.86 0.00 1.30
CA GLU A 82 17.39 -0.08 -0.07
C GLU A 82 16.68 -1.17 -0.89
N LYS A 83 16.00 -2.11 -0.23
CA LYS A 83 15.29 -3.20 -0.91
C LYS A 83 13.86 -2.80 -1.25
N PRO A 84 13.30 -3.27 -2.39
CA PRO A 84 11.90 -3.06 -2.72
C PRO A 84 10.98 -3.73 -1.69
N VAL A 85 10.05 -2.95 -1.11
CA VAL A 85 9.05 -3.44 -0.16
C VAL A 85 7.67 -3.46 -0.80
N TYR A 86 7.12 -4.65 -0.96
CA TYR A 86 5.75 -4.90 -1.45
C TYR A 86 4.83 -5.04 -0.26
N VAL A 87 3.80 -4.21 -0.20
CA VAL A 87 2.88 -4.13 0.93
C VAL A 87 1.48 -4.53 0.51
N ILE A 88 0.90 -5.48 1.22
CA ILE A 88 -0.47 -5.97 0.98
C ILE A 88 -1.31 -5.86 2.25
N CYS A 89 -2.62 -5.71 2.06
CA CYS A 89 -3.61 -5.88 3.13
C CYS A 89 -4.86 -6.58 2.58
N GLN A 90 -6.01 -6.46 3.24
CA GLN A 90 -7.23 -7.13 2.78
C GLN A 90 -7.76 -6.57 1.45
N SER A 91 -7.89 -5.24 1.33
CA SER A 91 -8.55 -4.57 0.19
C SER A 91 -7.72 -3.46 -0.48
N GLY A 92 -6.54 -3.13 0.06
CA GLY A 92 -5.65 -2.06 -0.44
C GLY A 92 -5.60 -0.79 0.43
N GLY A 93 -6.57 -0.58 1.32
CA GLY A 93 -6.63 0.64 2.15
C GLY A 93 -5.51 0.74 3.20
N ARG A 94 -5.33 -0.30 4.02
CA ARG A 94 -4.28 -0.36 5.07
C ARG A 94 -2.88 -0.37 4.46
N SER A 95 -2.67 -1.10 3.37
CA SER A 95 -1.39 -1.17 2.66
C SER A 95 -1.01 0.15 2.00
N SER A 96 -1.99 0.92 1.51
CA SER A 96 -1.77 2.30 1.04
C SER A 96 -1.28 3.22 2.16
N ALA A 97 -1.86 3.12 3.37
CA ALA A 97 -1.42 3.87 4.54
C ALA A 97 -0.01 3.45 5.02
N ALA A 98 0.24 2.14 5.09
CA ALA A 98 1.56 1.58 5.39
C ALA A 98 2.62 2.06 4.40
N SER A 99 2.32 2.04 3.10
CA SER A 99 3.26 2.45 2.06
C SER A 99 3.68 3.92 2.20
N ARG A 100 2.73 4.80 2.55
CA ARG A 100 3.02 6.21 2.88
C ARG A 100 3.94 6.34 4.10
N MET A 101 3.68 5.55 5.14
CA MET A 101 4.50 5.55 6.35
C MET A 101 5.94 5.12 6.05
N LEU A 102 6.12 4.06 5.25
CA LEU A 102 7.43 3.59 4.82
C LEU A 102 8.16 4.63 3.97
N LYS A 103 7.51 5.26 2.98
CA LYS A 103 8.17 6.35 2.23
C LYS A 103 8.62 7.49 3.13
N LYS A 104 7.81 7.91 4.11
CA LYS A 104 8.20 8.95 5.09
C LYS A 104 9.39 8.54 5.97
N LYS A 105 9.58 7.24 6.20
CA LYS A 105 10.72 6.68 6.96
C LYS A 105 12.00 6.48 6.12
N GLY A 106 11.97 6.89 4.85
CA GLY A 106 13.15 6.86 3.96
C GLY A 106 13.33 5.58 3.16
N PHE A 107 12.28 4.76 3.00
CA PHE A 107 12.36 3.59 2.12
C PHE A 107 12.43 4.03 0.65
N GLU A 108 13.41 3.51 -0.08
CA GLU A 108 13.69 3.93 -1.46
C GLU A 108 12.60 3.48 -2.42
N LYS A 109 12.19 2.21 -2.33
CA LYS A 109 11.17 1.64 -3.21
C LYS A 109 10.08 0.93 -2.43
N VAL A 110 8.87 1.48 -2.47
CA VAL A 110 7.70 0.95 -1.79
C VAL A 110 6.58 0.74 -2.81
N ILE A 111 6.04 -0.47 -2.84
CA ILE A 111 5.04 -0.91 -3.79
C ILE A 111 3.79 -1.32 -3.02
N ASN A 112 2.66 -0.67 -3.29
CA ASN A 112 1.36 -1.07 -2.76
C ASN A 112 0.68 -2.07 -3.72
N VAL A 113 0.20 -3.18 -3.17
CA VAL A 113 -0.58 -4.16 -3.92
C VAL A 113 -2.05 -3.77 -3.88
N GLN A 114 -2.58 -3.36 -5.03
CA GLN A 114 -3.97 -2.95 -5.21
C GLN A 114 -4.92 -4.15 -5.14
N GLY A 115 -6.13 -3.90 -4.62
CA GLY A 115 -7.15 -4.95 -4.40
C GLY A 115 -6.85 -5.87 -3.21
N GLY A 116 -5.60 -5.92 -2.74
CA GLY A 116 -5.19 -6.71 -1.59
C GLY A 116 -5.47 -8.21 -1.75
N MET A 117 -5.64 -8.89 -0.63
CA MET A 117 -5.99 -10.31 -0.58
C MET A 117 -7.35 -10.62 -1.23
N ASN A 118 -8.30 -9.68 -1.28
CA ASN A 118 -9.58 -9.86 -1.96
C ASN A 118 -9.42 -10.11 -3.47
N ALA A 119 -8.39 -9.52 -4.07
CA ALA A 119 -8.07 -9.67 -5.49
C ALA A 119 -7.01 -10.75 -5.76
N TRP A 120 -6.49 -11.41 -4.72
CA TRP A 120 -5.51 -12.47 -4.87
C TRP A 120 -6.20 -13.79 -5.27
N ARG A 121 -5.68 -14.45 -6.31
CA ARG A 121 -6.28 -15.68 -6.87
C ARG A 121 -5.42 -16.94 -6.72
N GLY A 122 -4.19 -16.82 -6.20
CA GLY A 122 -3.22 -17.93 -6.16
C GLY A 122 -2.43 -18.07 -7.45
#